data_AF-A0A7S2U8U9-F1
#
_entry.id   AF-A0A7S2U8U9-F1
#
_cell.length_a   1.000
_cell.length_b   1.000
_cell.length_c   1.000
_cell.angle_alpha   90.00
_cell.angle_beta   90.00
_cell.angle_gamma   90.00
#
_symmetry.space_group_name_H-M   'P 1'
#
loop_
_entity.id
_entity.type
_entity.pdbx_description
1 polymer ?
#
loop_
_entity_poly.entity_id
_entity_poly.type
_entity_poly.pdbx_seq_one_letter_code
_entity_poly.pdbx_strand_id
1 'polypeptide(L)'
;TLEELHEDGENAVSLDQETLTFALHKREYVFVDFYASWCSHCRDLAPTWEALAEVMDMAADEHLDEKIIEEEEDTNGTGTEHNYNDEEYAQASKLLKPVFIGKVDCVIRKELCMAQGIRAYPTLRLFVDGKRHPTGDYAGDRTVLGMSAYLQLIEEEHKEGTDKELTVDRALDHAKELMWGDEEDAEEQWDMKMKLKKHQLQQMWRDEDHPGCQVTGFLMIDRAPGNFRIQARSRGHDLAAHMTNSSHEIHHLSFGEPSLWNIAKMGQLKDGPDNLNNLLAPMDGNVYITYNLHEAHHHYLKVITTNFKDANLPSYARRITKDGVLRGYQILQNSQLSLYRNDIVPEAKFTYDLSPISISYRKSARHWYDYMTSVLAIVGGTFTIVGMFESSIHTLGSKKRY
;
A
#
# COMPACT_ATOMS: atom_id res chain seq x y z
N THR A 1 -41.58 14.36 -0.55
CA THR A 1 -41.28 13.06 0.09
C THR A 1 -39.98 12.51 -0.46
N LEU A 2 -39.63 11.23 -0.23
CA LEU A 2 -38.45 10.64 -0.89
C LEU A 2 -38.64 10.54 -2.43
N GLU A 3 -39.88 10.62 -2.93
CA GLU A 3 -40.19 10.72 -4.36
C GLU A 3 -39.82 12.08 -4.98
N GLU A 4 -39.82 13.19 -4.23
CA GLU A 4 -39.46 14.54 -4.74
C GLU A 4 -37.95 14.71 -4.99
N LEU A 5 -37.14 13.71 -4.63
CA LEU A 5 -35.68 13.75 -4.75
C LEU A 5 -35.13 13.20 -6.08
N HIS A 6 -36.02 12.79 -7.00
CA HIS A 6 -35.68 12.19 -8.30
C HIS A 6 -36.11 13.05 -9.52
N GLU A 7 -36.69 14.24 -9.30
CA GLU A 7 -37.45 14.94 -10.35
C GLU A 7 -36.58 15.62 -11.44
N ASP A 8 -35.27 15.77 -11.22
CA ASP A 8 -34.34 16.50 -12.09
C ASP A 8 -33.45 15.62 -13.00
N GLY A 9 -33.64 14.29 -13.01
CA GLY A 9 -32.82 13.36 -13.81
C GLY A 9 -31.43 13.09 -13.24
N GLU A 10 -31.30 13.15 -11.92
CA GLU A 10 -30.11 12.75 -11.15
C GLU A 10 -30.48 11.49 -10.33
N ASN A 11 -29.66 10.44 -10.41
CA ASN A 11 -29.88 9.17 -9.69
C ASN A 11 -29.31 9.24 -8.26
N ALA A 12 -28.25 10.03 -8.03
CA ALA A 12 -27.65 10.21 -6.71
C ALA A 12 -28.44 11.23 -5.88
N VAL A 13 -29.01 10.78 -4.77
CA VAL A 13 -29.99 11.56 -4.00
C VAL A 13 -29.33 12.73 -3.24
N SER A 14 -29.85 13.95 -3.42
CA SER A 14 -29.42 15.12 -2.64
C SER A 14 -29.87 15.03 -1.18
N LEU A 15 -28.92 15.11 -0.24
CA LEU A 15 -29.14 14.90 1.19
C LEU A 15 -28.92 16.16 2.03
N ASP A 16 -29.66 16.22 3.13
CA ASP A 16 -29.45 17.16 4.22
C ASP A 16 -29.41 16.46 5.58
N GLN A 17 -29.46 17.23 6.67
CA GLN A 17 -29.29 16.70 8.02
C GLN A 17 -30.38 15.68 8.39
N GLU A 18 -31.62 15.89 7.94
CA GLU A 18 -32.74 15.00 8.27
C GLU A 18 -32.76 13.80 7.33
N THR A 19 -32.61 14.02 6.01
CA THR A 19 -32.64 12.93 5.03
C THR A 19 -31.42 12.02 5.12
N LEU A 20 -30.23 12.55 5.45
CA LEU A 20 -29.05 11.72 5.78
C LEU A 20 -29.30 10.87 7.03
N THR A 21 -29.83 11.45 8.10
CA THR A 21 -30.11 10.70 9.34
C THR A 21 -31.15 9.60 9.10
N PHE A 22 -32.16 9.88 8.27
CA PHE A 22 -33.16 8.89 7.85
C PHE A 22 -32.53 7.77 7.02
N ALA A 23 -31.71 8.09 6.01
CA ALA A 23 -31.01 7.09 5.19
C ALA A 23 -30.13 6.18 6.05
N LEU A 24 -29.33 6.76 6.95
CA LEU A 24 -28.46 6.03 7.88
C LEU A 24 -29.20 5.10 8.85
N HIS A 25 -30.48 5.38 9.16
CA HIS A 25 -31.31 4.48 9.98
C HIS A 25 -32.03 3.41 9.14
N LYS A 26 -32.26 3.67 7.84
CA LYS A 26 -33.14 2.85 6.99
C LYS A 26 -32.41 1.94 6.02
N ARG A 27 -31.11 2.14 5.80
CA ARG A 27 -30.29 1.40 4.84
C ARG A 27 -29.09 0.78 5.54
N GLU A 28 -28.74 -0.45 5.15
CA GLU A 28 -27.54 -1.15 5.62
C GLU A 28 -26.28 -0.42 5.12
N TYR A 29 -26.26 -0.04 3.84
CA TYR A 29 -25.16 0.68 3.20
C TYR A 29 -25.62 2.06 2.66
N VAL A 30 -24.89 3.12 3.02
CA VAL A 30 -25.12 4.49 2.55
C VAL A 30 -23.78 5.10 2.13
N PHE A 31 -23.62 5.41 0.84
CA PHE A 31 -22.39 6.01 0.30
C PHE A 31 -22.67 7.45 -0.14
N VAL A 32 -21.89 8.41 0.40
CA VAL A 32 -22.20 9.84 0.29
C VAL A 32 -21.02 10.63 -0.28
N ASP A 33 -21.27 11.43 -1.33
CA ASP A 33 -20.34 12.49 -1.78
C ASP A 33 -20.61 13.80 -1.04
N PHE A 34 -19.69 14.20 -0.18
CA PHE A 34 -19.65 15.54 0.38
C PHE A 34 -18.89 16.48 -0.56
N TYR A 35 -19.63 17.27 -1.33
CA TYR A 35 -19.11 18.06 -2.44
C TYR A 35 -19.26 19.57 -2.23
N ALA A 36 -18.69 20.36 -3.14
CA ALA A 36 -18.94 21.79 -3.23
C ALA A 36 -19.09 22.20 -4.70
N SER A 37 -20.17 22.92 -5.03
CA SER A 37 -20.53 23.31 -6.41
C SER A 37 -19.43 24.07 -7.18
N TRP A 38 -18.56 24.81 -6.50
CA TRP A 38 -17.42 25.51 -7.11
C TRP A 38 -16.17 24.64 -7.30
N CYS A 39 -16.06 23.47 -6.66
CA CYS A 39 -14.90 22.60 -6.75
C CYS A 39 -14.82 21.90 -8.11
N SER A 40 -13.64 21.93 -8.78
CA SER A 40 -13.48 21.23 -10.06
C SER A 40 -13.58 19.73 -9.91
N HIS A 41 -12.84 19.14 -8.95
CA HIS A 41 -12.85 17.70 -8.72
C HIS A 41 -14.23 17.13 -8.34
N CYS A 42 -15.15 17.97 -7.84
CA CYS A 42 -16.55 17.58 -7.64
C CYS A 42 -17.32 17.53 -8.97
N ARG A 43 -17.15 18.54 -9.84
CA ARG A 43 -17.76 18.54 -11.18
C ARG A 43 -17.21 17.44 -12.07
N ASP A 44 -15.92 17.14 -11.96
CA ASP A 44 -15.25 16.07 -12.70
C ASP A 44 -15.75 14.68 -12.24
N LEU A 45 -16.09 14.53 -10.94
CA LEU A 45 -16.62 13.31 -10.35
C LEU A 45 -18.13 13.12 -10.57
N ALA A 46 -18.91 14.22 -10.58
CA ALA A 46 -20.37 14.20 -10.66
C ALA A 46 -20.95 13.19 -11.69
N PRO A 47 -20.55 13.17 -12.98
CA PRO A 47 -21.11 12.22 -13.94
C PRO A 47 -20.83 10.76 -13.57
N THR A 48 -19.69 10.46 -12.94
CA THR A 48 -19.36 9.12 -12.46
C THR A 48 -20.12 8.75 -11.19
N TRP A 49 -20.48 9.75 -10.36
CA TRP A 49 -21.29 9.53 -9.17
C TRP A 49 -22.75 9.25 -9.51
N GLU A 50 -23.30 9.95 -10.50
CA GLU A 50 -24.64 9.66 -11.05
C GLU A 50 -24.68 8.26 -11.69
N ALA A 51 -23.69 7.91 -12.52
CA ALA A 51 -23.62 6.58 -13.14
C ALA A 51 -23.43 5.43 -12.11
N LEU A 52 -22.80 5.71 -10.96
CA LEU A 52 -22.76 4.74 -9.84
C LEU A 52 -24.13 4.57 -9.18
N ALA A 53 -24.93 5.63 -9.09
CA ALA A 53 -26.29 5.55 -8.60
C ALA A 53 -27.20 4.82 -9.61
N GLU A 54 -27.08 5.09 -10.91
CA GLU A 54 -27.79 4.36 -11.98
C GLU A 54 -27.53 2.85 -11.93
N VAL A 55 -26.26 2.45 -11.77
CA VAL A 55 -25.87 1.03 -11.57
C VAL A 55 -26.54 0.38 -10.35
N MET A 56 -26.69 1.11 -9.25
CA MET A 56 -27.34 0.61 -8.03
C MET A 56 -28.86 0.54 -8.17
N ASP A 57 -29.43 1.21 -9.18
CA ASP A 57 -30.85 1.18 -9.52
C ASP A 57 -31.11 -0.02 -10.43
N MET A 58 -30.29 -0.22 -11.47
CA MET A 58 -30.34 -1.41 -12.34
C MET A 58 -30.26 -2.71 -11.54
N ALA A 59 -29.31 -2.81 -10.60
CA ALA A 59 -29.17 -3.98 -9.73
C ALA A 59 -30.34 -4.19 -8.76
N ALA A 60 -31.11 -3.13 -8.47
CA ALA A 60 -32.31 -3.21 -7.66
C ALA A 60 -33.52 -3.70 -8.46
N ASP A 61 -33.60 -3.28 -9.73
CA ASP A 61 -34.61 -3.71 -10.69
C ASP A 61 -34.40 -5.20 -11.05
N GLU A 62 -33.16 -5.62 -11.37
CA GLU A 62 -32.80 -7.04 -11.60
C GLU A 62 -33.18 -7.92 -10.39
N HIS A 63 -32.77 -7.51 -9.19
CA HIS A 63 -33.06 -8.26 -7.97
C HIS A 63 -34.57 -8.28 -7.60
N LEU A 64 -35.34 -7.29 -8.06
CA LEU A 64 -36.79 -7.29 -7.93
C LEU A 64 -37.44 -8.25 -8.94
N ASP A 65 -37.00 -8.23 -10.19
CA ASP A 65 -37.48 -9.11 -11.25
C ASP A 65 -37.23 -10.59 -10.90
N GLU A 66 -36.04 -10.94 -10.40
CA GLU A 66 -35.73 -12.28 -9.90
C GLU A 66 -36.73 -12.72 -8.81
N LYS A 67 -37.00 -11.85 -7.83
CA LYS A 67 -37.94 -12.14 -6.73
C LYS A 67 -39.37 -12.30 -7.18
N ILE A 68 -39.81 -11.53 -8.17
CA ILE A 68 -41.13 -11.67 -8.78
C ILE A 68 -41.25 -13.05 -9.46
N ILE A 69 -40.21 -13.48 -10.19
CA ILE A 69 -40.17 -14.78 -10.85
C ILE A 69 -40.19 -15.94 -9.83
N GLU A 70 -39.41 -15.85 -8.75
CA GLU A 70 -39.40 -16.86 -7.67
C GLU A 70 -40.78 -16.98 -6.99
N GLU A 71 -41.45 -15.86 -6.70
CA GLU A 71 -42.80 -15.86 -6.13
C GLU A 71 -43.85 -16.47 -7.09
N GLU A 72 -43.68 -16.35 -8.41
CA GLU A 72 -44.59 -16.97 -9.38
C GLU A 72 -44.44 -18.49 -9.47
N GLU A 73 -43.22 -19.05 -9.47
CA GLU A 73 -42.99 -20.51 -9.59
C GLU A 73 -43.62 -21.29 -8.41
N ASP A 74 -43.52 -20.77 -7.19
CA ASP A 74 -44.04 -21.42 -5.98
C ASP A 74 -45.59 -21.53 -5.97
N THR A 75 -46.30 -20.73 -6.76
CA THR A 75 -47.78 -20.75 -6.85
C THR A 75 -48.36 -21.84 -7.75
N ASN A 76 -47.53 -22.71 -8.35
CA ASN A 76 -47.96 -23.84 -9.19
C ASN A 76 -48.91 -23.44 -10.36
N GLY A 77 -48.75 -22.24 -10.90
CA GLY A 77 -49.47 -21.80 -12.10
C GLY A 77 -50.97 -21.54 -11.90
N THR A 78 -51.49 -21.48 -10.67
CA THR A 78 -52.75 -20.76 -10.39
C THR A 78 -52.46 -19.27 -10.30
N GLY A 79 -51.96 -18.69 -11.40
CA GLY A 79 -51.42 -17.35 -11.45
C GLY A 79 -52.44 -16.31 -10.97
N THR A 80 -52.20 -15.77 -9.78
CA THR A 80 -52.48 -14.36 -9.53
C THR A 80 -51.44 -13.59 -10.32
N GLU A 81 -51.87 -13.00 -11.43
CA GLU A 81 -51.12 -12.03 -12.23
C GLU A 81 -50.67 -10.90 -11.28
N HIS A 82 -49.44 -10.99 -10.75
CA HIS A 82 -48.86 -10.02 -9.83
C HIS A 82 -48.38 -8.80 -10.61
N ASN A 83 -49.37 -8.14 -11.21
CA ASN A 83 -49.24 -6.90 -11.96
C ASN A 83 -49.00 -5.76 -10.96
N TYR A 84 -47.78 -5.72 -10.39
CA TYR A 84 -47.26 -4.57 -9.65
C TYR A 84 -47.52 -3.34 -10.51
N ASN A 85 -48.27 -2.38 -9.99
CA ASN A 85 -48.46 -1.12 -10.70
C ASN A 85 -47.09 -0.44 -10.87
N ASP A 86 -46.88 0.35 -11.92
CA ASP A 86 -45.61 1.05 -12.18
C ASP A 86 -45.11 1.82 -10.93
N GLU A 87 -46.04 2.37 -10.15
CA GLU A 87 -45.79 3.05 -8.87
C GLU A 87 -45.28 2.10 -7.76
N GLU A 88 -45.82 0.89 -7.66
CA GLU A 88 -45.44 -0.11 -6.66
C GLU A 88 -44.07 -0.72 -6.98
N TYR A 89 -43.83 -1.03 -8.26
CA TYR A 89 -42.52 -1.49 -8.74
C TYR A 89 -41.44 -0.45 -8.45
N ALA A 90 -41.68 0.82 -8.81
CA ALA A 90 -40.75 1.93 -8.55
C ALA A 90 -40.51 2.18 -7.04
N GLN A 91 -41.45 1.83 -6.16
CA GLN A 91 -41.23 1.86 -4.70
C GLN A 91 -40.45 0.65 -4.20
N ALA A 92 -40.72 -0.56 -4.72
CA ALA A 92 -40.04 -1.80 -4.35
C ALA A 92 -38.56 -1.78 -4.78
N SER A 93 -38.25 -1.41 -6.03
CA SER A 93 -36.90 -1.21 -6.54
C SER A 93 -36.12 -0.24 -5.65
N LYS A 94 -36.71 0.93 -5.34
CA LYS A 94 -36.11 1.89 -4.41
C LYS A 94 -35.80 1.28 -3.04
N LEU A 95 -36.57 0.33 -2.52
CA LEU A 95 -36.28 -0.35 -1.25
C LEU A 95 -35.18 -1.41 -1.37
N LEU A 96 -35.05 -2.07 -2.53
CA LEU A 96 -34.10 -3.15 -2.78
C LEU A 96 -32.69 -2.69 -3.20
N LYS A 97 -32.49 -1.40 -3.55
CA LYS A 97 -31.17 -0.81 -3.86
C LYS A 97 -30.05 -1.32 -2.92
N PRO A 98 -29.02 -2.01 -3.44
CA PRO A 98 -27.95 -2.62 -2.63
C PRO A 98 -27.20 -1.60 -1.77
N VAL A 99 -26.86 -0.46 -2.36
CA VAL A 99 -26.25 0.69 -1.66
C VAL A 99 -27.02 1.95 -1.98
N PHE A 100 -27.38 2.71 -0.95
CA PHE A 100 -27.98 4.03 -1.15
C PHE A 100 -26.90 5.05 -1.51
N ILE A 101 -26.92 5.55 -2.74
CA ILE A 101 -26.00 6.60 -3.22
C ILE A 101 -26.62 7.98 -2.98
N GLY A 102 -25.90 8.83 -2.25
CA GLY A 102 -26.33 10.20 -1.95
C GLY A 102 -25.22 11.24 -2.14
N LYS A 103 -25.59 12.52 -2.13
CA LYS A 103 -24.67 13.66 -2.24
C LYS A 103 -25.10 14.82 -1.34
N VAL A 104 -24.15 15.58 -0.81
CA VAL A 104 -24.38 16.71 0.10
C VAL A 104 -23.61 17.93 -0.39
N ASP A 105 -24.31 18.99 -0.82
CA ASP A 105 -23.66 20.27 -1.13
C ASP A 105 -23.25 20.98 0.17
N CYS A 106 -21.96 20.93 0.49
CA CYS A 106 -21.39 21.57 1.66
C CYS A 106 -21.29 23.10 1.57
N VAL A 107 -21.53 23.70 0.40
CA VAL A 107 -21.72 25.15 0.25
C VAL A 107 -23.07 25.57 0.82
N ILE A 108 -24.11 24.75 0.62
CA ILE A 108 -25.46 24.98 1.12
C ILE A 108 -25.59 24.47 2.57
N ARG A 109 -25.18 23.23 2.84
CA ARG A 109 -25.35 22.52 4.12
C ARG A 109 -24.06 22.54 4.98
N LYS A 110 -23.50 23.73 5.18
CA LYS A 110 -22.20 23.93 5.88
C LYS A 110 -22.13 23.27 7.27
N GLU A 111 -23.17 23.42 8.08
CA GLU A 111 -23.18 22.92 9.46
C GLU A 111 -23.12 21.39 9.53
N LEU A 112 -23.89 20.70 8.68
CA LEU A 112 -23.82 19.24 8.49
C LEU A 112 -22.40 18.80 8.12
N CYS A 113 -21.78 19.42 7.11
CA CYS A 113 -20.44 19.03 6.69
C CYS A 113 -19.36 19.33 7.74
N MET A 114 -19.50 20.40 8.53
CA MET A 114 -18.62 20.67 9.67
C MET A 114 -18.80 19.65 10.79
N ALA A 115 -20.05 19.25 11.11
CA ALA A 115 -20.35 18.21 12.09
C ALA A 115 -19.82 16.83 11.65
N GLN A 116 -19.86 16.53 10.35
CA GLN A 116 -19.25 15.35 9.74
C GLN A 116 -17.71 15.48 9.60
N GLY A 117 -17.11 16.61 9.98
CA GLY A 117 -15.66 16.81 9.94
C GLY A 117 -15.06 16.85 8.53
N ILE A 118 -15.85 17.23 7.52
CA ILE A 118 -15.41 17.33 6.13
C ILE A 118 -14.47 18.54 5.98
N ARG A 119 -13.27 18.31 5.42
CA ARG A 119 -12.21 19.32 5.28
C ARG A 119 -11.75 19.56 3.84
N ALA A 120 -12.15 18.70 2.91
CA ALA A 120 -11.82 18.76 1.49
C ALA A 120 -13.01 18.25 0.66
N TYR A 121 -13.03 18.57 -0.64
CA TYR A 121 -14.12 18.18 -1.55
C TYR A 121 -13.54 17.62 -2.86
N PRO A 122 -14.13 16.57 -3.45
CA PRO A 122 -15.16 15.71 -2.87
C PRO A 122 -14.56 14.83 -1.74
N THR A 123 -15.34 14.61 -0.68
CA THR A 123 -15.05 13.58 0.33
C THR A 123 -16.11 12.50 0.22
N LEU A 124 -15.70 11.31 -0.24
CA LEU A 124 -16.57 10.15 -0.39
C LEU A 124 -16.57 9.34 0.91
N ARG A 125 -17.73 9.10 1.51
CA ARG A 125 -17.83 8.39 2.80
C ARG A 125 -18.89 7.32 2.77
N LEU A 126 -18.47 6.09 3.07
CA LEU A 126 -19.36 4.96 3.30
C LEU A 126 -19.78 4.91 4.77
N PHE A 127 -21.06 4.65 4.98
CA PHE A 127 -21.63 4.28 6.25
C PHE A 127 -22.24 2.88 6.15
N VAL A 128 -22.03 2.08 7.18
CA VAL A 128 -22.52 0.71 7.35
C VAL A 128 -23.25 0.64 8.68
N ASP A 129 -24.49 0.12 8.70
CA ASP A 129 -25.39 0.12 9.87
C ASP A 129 -25.48 1.50 10.56
N GLY A 130 -25.59 2.55 9.74
CA GLY A 130 -25.67 3.95 10.17
C GLY A 130 -24.40 4.53 10.78
N LYS A 131 -23.28 3.79 10.81
CA LYS A 131 -21.98 4.23 11.35
C LYS A 131 -20.98 4.42 10.22
N ARG A 132 -20.06 5.38 10.37
CA ARG A 132 -18.96 5.57 9.42
C ARG A 132 -18.08 4.31 9.36
N HIS A 133 -17.74 3.86 8.16
CA HIS A 133 -16.89 2.68 7.97
C HIS A 133 -15.49 2.84 8.62
N PRO A 134 -14.91 1.82 9.28
CA PRO A 134 -13.65 1.96 10.02
C PRO A 134 -12.43 2.37 9.18
N THR A 135 -12.42 2.05 7.89
CA THR A 135 -11.33 2.43 6.96
C THR A 135 -11.27 3.93 6.66
N GLY A 136 -12.30 4.71 7.04
CA GLY A 136 -12.32 6.16 6.92
C GLY A 136 -13.15 6.66 5.74
N ASP A 137 -12.54 7.50 4.90
CA ASP A 137 -13.15 8.05 3.70
C ASP A 137 -12.56 7.35 2.47
N TYR A 138 -13.37 7.12 1.44
CA TYR A 138 -12.97 6.40 0.25
C TYR A 138 -11.94 7.21 -0.55
N ALA A 139 -10.78 6.60 -0.77
CA ALA A 139 -9.64 7.16 -1.48
C ALA A 139 -9.20 6.31 -2.69
N GLY A 140 -10.05 5.38 -3.13
CA GLY A 140 -9.81 4.52 -4.29
C GLY A 140 -10.14 5.20 -5.63
N ASP A 141 -10.20 4.37 -6.67
CA ASP A 141 -10.42 4.83 -8.05
C ASP A 141 -11.81 5.43 -8.22
N ARG A 142 -11.85 6.69 -8.68
CA ARG A 142 -13.08 7.43 -8.96
C ARG A 142 -13.69 7.04 -10.31
N THR A 143 -13.96 5.75 -10.47
CA THR A 143 -14.70 5.17 -11.60
C THR A 143 -15.88 4.39 -11.03
N VAL A 144 -16.99 4.27 -11.77
CA VAL A 144 -18.19 3.51 -11.35
C VAL A 144 -17.77 2.13 -10.86
N LEU A 145 -17.06 1.41 -11.72
CA LEU A 145 -16.58 0.06 -11.50
C LEU A 145 -15.55 -0.07 -10.34
N GLY A 146 -14.70 0.95 -10.13
CA GLY A 146 -13.78 1.01 -8.99
C GLY A 146 -14.48 1.27 -7.65
N MET A 147 -15.65 1.90 -7.68
CA MET A 147 -16.51 2.13 -6.52
C MET A 147 -17.44 0.93 -6.25
N SER A 148 -18.13 0.38 -7.27
CA SER A 148 -18.97 -0.84 -7.13
C SER A 148 -18.17 -2.00 -6.53
N ALA A 149 -16.96 -2.26 -7.03
CA ALA A 149 -16.14 -3.36 -6.50
C ALA A 149 -15.58 -3.11 -5.10
N TYR A 150 -15.41 -1.84 -4.69
CA TYR A 150 -15.10 -1.52 -3.30
C TYR A 150 -16.32 -1.79 -2.41
N LEU A 151 -17.52 -1.42 -2.86
CA LEU A 151 -18.75 -1.67 -2.12
C LEU A 151 -19.02 -3.19 -1.98
N GLN A 152 -18.78 -3.98 -3.03
CA GLN A 152 -18.84 -5.44 -2.97
C GLN A 152 -17.87 -6.01 -1.93
N LEU A 153 -16.61 -5.56 -1.91
CA LEU A 153 -15.62 -5.99 -0.92
C LEU A 153 -16.05 -5.68 0.52
N ILE A 154 -16.64 -4.50 0.76
CA ILE A 154 -17.16 -4.14 2.09
C ILE A 154 -18.41 -4.95 2.44
N GLU A 155 -19.28 -5.26 1.47
CA GLU A 155 -20.42 -6.15 1.70
C GLU A 155 -19.97 -7.57 2.06
N GLU A 156 -19.00 -8.14 1.34
CA GLU A 156 -18.37 -9.43 1.66
C GLU A 156 -17.79 -9.45 3.08
N GLU A 157 -17.03 -8.42 3.48
CA GLU A 157 -16.42 -8.31 4.82
C GLU A 157 -17.51 -8.12 5.90
N HIS A 158 -18.54 -7.33 5.64
CA HIS A 158 -19.61 -7.05 6.60
C HIS A 158 -20.57 -8.23 6.81
N LYS A 159 -20.85 -8.99 5.74
CA LYS A 159 -21.71 -10.19 5.78
C LYS A 159 -20.92 -11.49 6.01
N GLU A 160 -19.60 -11.45 6.22
CA GLU A 160 -18.76 -12.63 6.43
C GLU A 160 -19.29 -13.50 7.60
N GLY A 161 -19.62 -14.76 7.30
CA GLY A 161 -20.18 -15.70 8.28
C GLY A 161 -21.66 -15.49 8.60
N THR A 162 -22.40 -14.70 7.81
CA THR A 162 -23.87 -14.62 7.85
C THR A 162 -24.48 -15.27 6.61
N ASP A 163 -25.65 -15.91 6.76
CA ASP A 163 -26.41 -16.47 5.63
C ASP A 163 -27.19 -15.37 4.86
N LYS A 164 -26.77 -14.11 4.92
CA LYS A 164 -27.37 -13.01 4.16
C LYS A 164 -26.87 -13.05 2.73
N GLU A 165 -27.80 -12.91 1.78
CA GLU A 165 -27.51 -12.70 0.37
C GLU A 165 -26.59 -11.48 0.15
N LEU A 166 -25.63 -11.60 -0.78
CA LEU A 166 -24.90 -10.46 -1.34
C LEU A 166 -25.77 -9.81 -2.42
N THR A 167 -25.71 -8.49 -2.53
CA THR A 167 -26.58 -7.73 -3.45
C THR A 167 -25.80 -6.70 -4.28
N VAL A 168 -24.56 -6.40 -3.89
CA VAL A 168 -23.67 -5.47 -4.60
C VAL A 168 -22.90 -6.17 -5.74
N ASP A 169 -22.99 -7.50 -5.85
CA ASP A 169 -22.48 -8.27 -6.98
C ASP A 169 -23.18 -7.93 -8.30
N ARG A 170 -24.52 -7.94 -8.33
CA ARG A 170 -25.35 -7.45 -9.45
C ARG A 170 -24.96 -6.03 -9.89
N ALA A 171 -24.73 -5.14 -8.91
CA ALA A 171 -24.26 -3.78 -9.15
C ALA A 171 -22.79 -3.70 -9.63
N LEU A 172 -21.98 -4.73 -9.41
CA LEU A 172 -20.67 -4.81 -10.05
C LEU A 172 -20.81 -5.28 -11.50
N ASP A 173 -21.72 -6.21 -11.79
CA ASP A 173 -21.88 -6.81 -13.10
C ASP A 173 -22.45 -5.80 -14.12
N HIS A 174 -23.52 -5.08 -13.79
CA HIS A 174 -23.97 -3.94 -14.60
C HIS A 174 -22.91 -2.84 -14.79
N ALA A 175 -22.03 -2.63 -13.80
CA ALA A 175 -20.92 -1.69 -13.94
C ALA A 175 -19.83 -2.19 -14.92
N LYS A 176 -19.70 -3.50 -15.16
CA LYS A 176 -18.84 -4.06 -16.22
C LYS A 176 -19.50 -3.87 -17.57
N GLU A 177 -20.78 -4.23 -17.69
CA GLU A 177 -21.59 -4.11 -18.92
C GLU A 177 -21.57 -2.68 -19.47
N LEU A 178 -21.85 -1.68 -18.62
CA LEU A 178 -21.80 -0.26 -18.98
C LEU A 178 -20.42 0.23 -19.45
N MET A 179 -19.34 -0.45 -19.05
CA MET A 179 -17.96 -0.02 -19.31
C MET A 179 -17.31 -0.71 -20.52
N TRP A 180 -17.70 -1.96 -20.86
CA TRP A 180 -17.09 -2.72 -21.97
C TRP A 180 -18.09 -3.42 -22.91
N GLY A 181 -19.36 -3.59 -22.52
CA GLY A 181 -20.31 -4.44 -23.25
C GLY A 181 -19.90 -5.93 -23.22
N ASP A 182 -20.49 -6.72 -24.14
CA ASP A 182 -20.41 -8.19 -24.21
C ASP A 182 -19.02 -8.76 -24.62
N GLU A 183 -17.90 -8.12 -24.27
CA GLU A 183 -16.55 -8.64 -24.54
C GLU A 183 -16.07 -9.60 -23.42
N GLU A 184 -16.31 -10.90 -23.57
CA GLU A 184 -15.86 -11.99 -22.65
C GLU A 184 -14.38 -11.84 -22.20
N ASP A 185 -13.50 -11.43 -23.12
CA ASP A 185 -12.06 -11.24 -22.88
C ASP A 185 -11.74 -10.10 -21.88
N ALA A 186 -12.63 -9.13 -21.70
CA ALA A 186 -12.44 -7.99 -20.81
C ALA A 186 -12.78 -8.34 -19.34
N GLU A 187 -13.84 -9.13 -19.15
CA GLU A 187 -14.29 -9.56 -17.83
C GLU A 187 -13.27 -10.50 -17.16
N GLU A 188 -12.76 -11.51 -17.88
CA GLU A 188 -11.78 -12.46 -17.32
C GLU A 188 -10.47 -11.74 -16.91
N GLN A 189 -10.07 -10.71 -17.68
CA GLN A 189 -8.93 -9.84 -17.35
C GLN A 189 -9.21 -8.94 -16.14
N TRP A 190 -10.42 -8.41 -15.99
CA TRP A 190 -10.81 -7.62 -14.82
C TRP A 190 -10.86 -8.47 -13.56
N ASP A 191 -11.48 -9.64 -13.64
CA ASP A 191 -11.66 -10.53 -12.50
C ASP A 191 -10.30 -11.08 -12.01
N MET A 192 -9.37 -11.36 -12.93
CA MET A 192 -7.96 -11.60 -12.57
C MET A 192 -7.28 -10.36 -11.98
N LYS A 193 -7.49 -9.16 -12.54
CA LYS A 193 -7.00 -7.88 -11.97
C LYS A 193 -7.56 -7.63 -10.57
N MET A 194 -8.78 -8.06 -10.25
CA MET A 194 -9.43 -7.84 -8.95
C MET A 194 -9.11 -8.92 -7.94
N LYS A 195 -8.92 -10.18 -8.33
CA LYS A 195 -8.28 -11.20 -7.47
C LYS A 195 -6.85 -10.79 -7.10
N LEU A 196 -6.10 -10.23 -8.05
CA LEU A 196 -4.84 -9.53 -7.77
C LEU A 196 -5.06 -8.30 -6.88
N LYS A 197 -6.07 -7.46 -7.12
CA LYS A 197 -6.34 -6.24 -6.32
C LYS A 197 -6.79 -6.55 -4.89
N LYS A 198 -7.51 -7.66 -4.63
CA LYS A 198 -7.85 -8.17 -3.29
C LYS A 198 -6.58 -8.62 -2.55
N HIS A 199 -5.65 -9.26 -3.26
CA HIS A 199 -4.32 -9.59 -2.73
C HIS A 199 -3.40 -8.35 -2.58
N GLN A 200 -3.56 -7.32 -3.42
CA GLN A 200 -2.83 -6.04 -3.35
C GLN A 200 -3.42 -5.03 -2.37
N LEU A 201 -4.72 -5.08 -2.03
CA LEU A 201 -5.28 -4.27 -0.94
C LEU A 201 -4.78 -4.77 0.42
N GLN A 202 -4.29 -6.01 0.47
CA GLN A 202 -3.44 -6.51 1.56
C GLN A 202 -1.92 -6.18 1.40
N GLN A 203 -1.41 -5.63 0.27
CA GLN A 203 0.04 -5.60 -0.04
C GLN A 203 0.67 -4.43 -0.88
N MET A 204 0.04 -3.81 -1.90
CA MET A 204 0.79 -3.12 -3.00
C MET A 204 0.18 -1.82 -3.62
N TRP A 205 1.09 -1.05 -4.24
CA TRP A 205 0.96 0.05 -5.23
C TRP A 205 0.80 -0.47 -6.68
N ARG A 206 0.70 0.44 -7.68
CA ARG A 206 0.74 0.11 -9.13
C ARG A 206 1.44 1.23 -9.93
N ASP A 207 2.34 0.88 -10.86
CA ASP A 207 3.26 1.82 -11.54
C ASP A 207 2.70 2.50 -12.81
N GLU A 208 1.66 1.97 -13.44
CA GLU A 208 1.13 2.52 -14.71
C GLU A 208 0.23 3.75 -14.50
N ASP A 209 -0.40 3.84 -13.32
CA ASP A 209 -1.34 4.92 -12.93
C ASP A 209 -0.63 6.12 -12.27
N HIS A 210 0.69 6.04 -12.11
CA HIS A 210 1.54 7.12 -11.62
C HIS A 210 2.74 7.26 -12.57
N PRO A 211 2.92 8.39 -13.31
CA PRO A 211 4.06 8.57 -14.19
C PRO A 211 5.36 8.78 -13.38
N GLY A 212 5.89 7.69 -12.84
CA GLY A 212 7.21 7.60 -12.24
C GLY A 212 8.29 7.69 -13.31
N CYS A 213 9.49 8.15 -12.91
CA CYS A 213 10.65 8.14 -13.78
C CYS A 213 11.66 7.13 -13.25
N GLN A 214 11.89 6.05 -13.99
CA GLN A 214 12.93 5.08 -13.64
C GLN A 214 14.32 5.69 -13.93
N VAL A 215 14.91 6.33 -12.92
CA VAL A 215 16.25 6.90 -13.02
C VAL A 215 17.29 5.82 -12.79
N THR A 216 18.04 5.46 -13.83
CA THR A 216 19.17 4.54 -13.75
C THR A 216 20.44 5.19 -14.31
N GLY A 217 21.60 4.87 -13.72
CA GLY A 217 22.88 5.43 -14.15
C GLY A 217 23.92 5.43 -13.05
N PHE A 218 25.03 6.12 -13.30
CA PHE A 218 26.14 6.29 -12.37
C PHE A 218 26.61 7.75 -12.39
N LEU A 219 26.91 8.31 -11.22
CA LEU A 219 27.38 9.68 -11.07
C LEU A 219 28.82 9.67 -10.57
N MET A 220 29.73 10.20 -11.38
CA MET A 220 31.11 10.44 -10.96
C MET A 220 31.13 11.71 -10.10
N ILE A 221 31.47 11.55 -8.83
CA ILE A 221 31.48 12.61 -7.81
C ILE A 221 32.87 12.75 -7.19
N ASP A 222 33.18 13.94 -6.70
CA ASP A 222 34.34 14.14 -5.84
C ASP A 222 34.18 13.36 -4.53
N ARG A 223 35.29 12.84 -4.00
CA ARG A 223 35.29 12.07 -2.74
C ARG A 223 35.28 13.01 -1.53
N ALA A 224 34.24 13.82 -1.42
CA ALA A 224 33.95 14.74 -0.33
C ALA A 224 32.49 14.60 0.13
N PRO A 225 32.11 15.08 1.33
CA PRO A 225 30.71 15.11 1.75
C PRO A 225 29.87 15.97 0.80
N GLY A 226 28.66 15.52 0.47
CA GLY A 226 27.84 16.16 -0.56
C GLY A 226 26.38 15.75 -0.49
N ASN A 227 25.61 16.18 -1.48
CA ASN A 227 24.24 15.71 -1.70
C ASN A 227 23.92 15.62 -3.18
N PHE A 228 23.00 14.73 -3.52
CA PHE A 228 22.25 14.75 -4.78
C PHE A 228 20.75 14.82 -4.47
N ARG A 229 19.97 15.33 -5.42
CA ARG A 229 18.52 15.53 -5.27
C ARG A 229 17.81 15.21 -6.57
N ILE A 230 16.66 14.57 -6.46
CA ILE A 230 15.74 14.31 -7.56
C ILE A 230 14.53 15.22 -7.34
N GLN A 231 14.26 16.10 -8.29
CA GLN A 231 13.26 17.17 -8.18
C GLN A 231 12.69 17.47 -9.57
N ALA A 232 11.36 17.66 -9.67
CA ALA A 232 10.73 18.11 -10.90
C ALA A 232 11.17 19.56 -11.23
N ARG A 233 11.67 19.80 -12.45
CA ARG A 233 12.10 21.14 -12.88
C ARG A 233 11.92 21.35 -14.37
N SER A 234 11.31 22.48 -14.73
CA SER A 234 11.13 22.97 -16.09
C SER A 234 11.81 24.33 -16.25
N ARG A 235 12.14 24.69 -17.50
CA ARG A 235 12.71 26.01 -17.86
C ARG A 235 11.72 26.92 -18.62
N GLY A 236 10.59 26.39 -19.08
CA GLY A 236 9.63 27.10 -19.94
C GLY A 236 8.17 26.74 -19.71
N HIS A 237 7.86 26.00 -18.64
CA HIS A 237 6.50 25.68 -18.21
C HIS A 237 6.39 25.88 -16.71
N ASP A 238 5.27 26.42 -16.26
CA ASP A 238 4.94 26.49 -14.84
C ASP A 238 4.65 25.08 -14.31
N LEU A 239 5.40 24.67 -13.29
CA LEU A 239 5.18 23.43 -12.57
C LEU A 239 4.27 23.69 -11.38
N ALA A 240 3.21 22.89 -11.25
CA ALA A 240 2.42 22.84 -10.03
C ALA A 240 3.23 22.18 -8.90
N ALA A 241 4.08 22.98 -8.24
CA ALA A 241 4.90 22.54 -7.11
C ALA A 241 4.09 21.84 -6.00
N HIS A 242 2.82 22.22 -5.88
CA HIS A 242 1.86 21.66 -4.94
C HIS A 242 1.20 20.33 -5.34
N MET A 243 1.39 19.87 -6.58
CA MET A 243 0.94 18.56 -7.04
C MET A 243 2.11 17.61 -7.33
N THR A 244 3.34 17.97 -6.93
CA THR A 244 4.51 17.12 -7.19
C THR A 244 4.61 16.00 -6.14
N ASN A 245 4.40 14.76 -6.57
CA ASN A 245 4.69 13.57 -5.77
C ASN A 245 6.20 13.31 -5.75
N SER A 246 6.77 13.01 -4.57
CA SER A 246 8.19 12.67 -4.39
C SER A 246 8.42 11.25 -3.85
N SER A 247 7.35 10.45 -3.80
CA SER A 247 7.41 9.02 -3.50
C SER A 247 8.33 8.29 -4.48
N HIS A 248 9.09 7.31 -4.00
CA HIS A 248 10.04 6.57 -4.84
C HIS A 248 10.43 5.21 -4.26
N GLU A 249 10.78 4.27 -5.15
CA GLU A 249 11.50 3.04 -4.82
C GLU A 249 13.00 3.23 -5.10
N ILE A 250 13.85 2.61 -4.27
CA ILE A 250 15.29 2.48 -4.55
C ILE A 250 15.56 1.04 -5.00
N HIS A 251 15.53 0.78 -6.31
CA HIS A 251 15.87 -0.55 -6.84
C HIS A 251 17.35 -0.92 -6.59
N HIS A 252 18.26 0.06 -6.73
CA HIS A 252 19.69 -0.12 -6.40
C HIS A 252 20.36 1.22 -6.05
N LEU A 253 21.04 1.28 -4.90
CA LEU A 253 21.92 2.40 -4.53
C LEU A 253 23.19 1.93 -3.82
N SER A 254 24.32 2.03 -4.51
CA SER A 254 25.65 1.69 -3.97
C SER A 254 26.71 2.73 -4.32
N PHE A 255 27.83 2.72 -3.59
CA PHE A 255 29.00 3.57 -3.87
C PHE A 255 30.18 2.69 -4.33
N GLY A 256 30.94 3.19 -5.31
CA GLY A 256 32.15 2.54 -5.82
C GLY A 256 31.96 1.89 -7.18
N GLU A 257 32.76 0.85 -7.45
CA GLU A 257 32.76 0.14 -8.74
C GLU A 257 31.53 -0.78 -8.85
N PRO A 258 30.62 -0.59 -9.82
CA PRO A 258 29.38 -1.38 -9.93
C PRO A 258 29.61 -2.88 -10.07
N SER A 259 30.72 -3.27 -10.70
CA SER A 259 31.14 -4.66 -10.86
C SER A 259 31.26 -5.42 -9.52
N LEU A 260 31.53 -4.72 -8.41
CA LEU A 260 31.68 -5.32 -7.07
C LEU A 260 30.37 -5.86 -6.52
N TRP A 261 29.26 -5.15 -6.76
CA TRP A 261 27.93 -5.57 -6.33
C TRP A 261 27.56 -6.93 -6.94
N ASN A 262 27.78 -7.10 -8.24
CA ASN A 262 27.51 -8.36 -8.93
C ASN A 262 28.35 -9.52 -8.37
N ILE A 263 29.62 -9.28 -8.05
CA ILE A 263 30.52 -10.30 -7.46
C ILE A 263 30.07 -10.68 -6.04
N ALA A 264 29.62 -9.71 -5.24
CA ALA A 264 29.09 -9.95 -3.89
C ALA A 264 27.75 -10.71 -3.95
N LYS A 265 26.83 -10.28 -4.84
CA LYS A 265 25.52 -10.91 -5.08
C LYS A 265 25.63 -12.37 -5.53
N MET A 266 26.65 -12.71 -6.32
CA MET A 266 26.94 -14.10 -6.73
C MET A 266 27.58 -14.96 -5.61
N GLY A 267 27.76 -14.45 -4.39
CA GLY A 267 28.40 -15.17 -3.28
C GLY A 267 29.89 -15.48 -3.53
N GLN A 268 30.52 -14.82 -4.51
CA GLN A 268 31.91 -15.07 -4.90
C GLN A 268 32.90 -14.36 -3.95
N LEU A 269 32.43 -13.40 -3.15
CA LEU A 269 33.22 -12.74 -2.12
C LEU A 269 33.25 -13.51 -0.79
N LYS A 270 33.77 -14.76 -0.82
CA LYS A 270 33.87 -15.70 0.34
C LYS A 270 34.75 -15.25 1.53
N ASP A 271 35.18 -14.00 1.52
CA ASP A 271 36.05 -13.37 2.52
C ASP A 271 35.41 -12.12 3.16
N GLY A 272 34.16 -11.81 2.78
CA GLY A 272 33.32 -10.81 3.43
C GLY A 272 32.39 -11.43 4.51
N PRO A 273 31.64 -10.58 5.25
CA PRO A 273 30.59 -11.04 6.15
C PRO A 273 29.41 -11.64 5.37
N ASP A 274 28.69 -12.59 5.97
CA ASP A 274 27.61 -13.34 5.27
C ASP A 274 26.49 -12.43 4.70
N ASN A 275 26.22 -11.31 5.37
CA ASN A 275 25.26 -10.28 4.94
C ASN A 275 25.92 -9.09 4.22
N LEU A 276 27.02 -9.30 3.48
CA LEU A 276 27.75 -8.20 2.82
C LEU A 276 26.87 -7.39 1.85
N ASN A 277 25.94 -8.03 1.14
CA ASN A 277 25.06 -7.34 0.19
C ASN A 277 24.27 -6.21 0.88
N ASN A 278 23.63 -6.52 2.01
CA ASN A 278 22.86 -5.56 2.81
C ASN A 278 23.74 -4.46 3.42
N LEU A 279 25.06 -4.64 3.52
CA LEU A 279 25.99 -3.60 3.98
C LEU A 279 26.48 -2.70 2.85
N LEU A 280 26.60 -3.22 1.62
CA LEU A 280 27.01 -2.44 0.44
C LEU A 280 25.86 -1.60 -0.13
N ALA A 281 24.64 -2.13 -0.07
CA ALA A 281 23.45 -1.53 -0.67
C ALA A 281 22.21 -1.72 0.26
N PRO A 282 22.19 -1.09 1.46
CA PRO A 282 21.14 -1.25 2.49
C PRO A 282 19.79 -0.60 2.12
N MET A 283 19.69 0.03 0.96
CA MET A 283 18.48 0.72 0.49
C MET A 283 17.80 -0.01 -0.66
N ASP A 284 18.41 -1.06 -1.20
CA ASP A 284 17.88 -1.83 -2.32
C ASP A 284 16.55 -2.50 -1.95
N GLY A 285 15.49 -2.21 -2.71
CA GLY A 285 14.12 -2.67 -2.47
C GLY A 285 13.35 -1.86 -1.42
N ASN A 286 13.93 -0.78 -0.86
CA ASN A 286 13.17 0.10 0.04
C ASN A 286 12.26 1.03 -0.78
N VAL A 287 11.03 1.20 -0.30
CA VAL A 287 10.03 2.11 -0.90
C VAL A 287 9.66 3.21 0.10
N TYR A 288 9.60 4.44 -0.39
CA TYR A 288 9.41 5.65 0.42
C TYR A 288 8.16 6.40 -0.06
N ILE A 289 7.05 6.24 0.66
CA ILE A 289 5.74 6.81 0.33
C ILE A 289 5.58 8.20 0.96
N THR A 290 5.02 9.15 0.22
CA THR A 290 4.50 10.42 0.75
C THR A 290 2.98 10.44 0.60
N TYR A 291 2.25 10.51 1.72
CA TYR A 291 0.79 10.44 1.72
C TYR A 291 0.14 11.82 1.59
N ASN A 292 0.83 12.88 2.02
CA ASN A 292 0.36 14.25 1.85
C ASN A 292 1.15 15.00 0.76
N LEU A 293 0.52 16.02 0.18
CA LEU A 293 1.21 16.99 -0.67
C LEU A 293 2.26 17.77 0.14
N HIS A 294 3.32 18.21 -0.53
CA HIS A 294 4.47 18.91 0.08
C HIS A 294 5.31 18.08 1.07
N GLU A 295 5.26 16.76 1.03
CA GLU A 295 6.19 15.91 1.76
C GLU A 295 7.29 15.36 0.83
N ALA A 296 8.49 15.13 1.38
CA ALA A 296 9.54 14.33 0.75
C ALA A 296 10.44 13.63 1.76
N HIS A 297 10.98 12.47 1.40
CA HIS A 297 11.99 11.79 2.20
C HIS A 297 13.39 12.36 1.97
N HIS A 298 14.11 12.61 3.07
CA HIS A 298 15.52 12.99 3.08
C HIS A 298 16.33 11.82 3.65
N HIS A 299 17.28 11.34 2.87
CA HIS A 299 18.15 10.22 3.20
C HIS A 299 19.54 10.73 3.57
N TYR A 300 20.07 10.23 4.67
CA TYR A 300 21.40 10.52 5.19
C TYR A 300 22.23 9.24 5.15
N LEU A 301 23.30 9.28 4.36
CA LEU A 301 24.11 8.12 4.01
C LEU A 301 25.53 8.31 4.56
N LYS A 302 25.90 7.55 5.60
CA LYS A 302 27.30 7.50 6.06
C LYS A 302 28.04 6.43 5.28
N VAL A 303 28.95 6.85 4.40
CA VAL A 303 29.69 5.98 3.48
C VAL A 303 31.02 5.58 4.10
N ILE A 304 31.20 4.30 4.40
CA ILE A 304 32.38 3.73 5.05
C ILE A 304 33.23 3.02 3.99
N THR A 305 34.53 3.31 3.95
CA THR A 305 35.43 2.65 3.00
C THR A 305 35.82 1.26 3.51
N THR A 306 35.61 0.23 2.69
CA THR A 306 35.83 -1.17 3.09
C THR A 306 36.81 -1.87 2.17
N ASN A 307 37.91 -2.35 2.75
CA ASN A 307 39.02 -2.97 2.01
C ASN A 307 39.02 -4.49 2.22
N PHE A 308 39.01 -5.28 1.14
CA PHE A 308 39.21 -6.72 1.18
C PHE A 308 40.62 -7.00 0.64
N LYS A 309 41.53 -7.45 1.52
CA LYS A 309 42.97 -7.59 1.19
C LYS A 309 43.33 -8.94 0.58
N ASP A 310 42.55 -9.99 0.87
CA ASP A 310 42.80 -11.37 0.46
C ASP A 310 41.61 -11.95 -0.33
N ALA A 311 40.80 -11.11 -0.98
CA ALA A 311 39.57 -11.53 -1.66
C ALA A 311 39.86 -12.52 -2.79
N ASN A 312 39.30 -13.73 -2.68
CA ASN A 312 39.54 -14.83 -3.63
C ASN A 312 38.74 -14.64 -4.94
N LEU A 313 39.13 -13.61 -5.70
CA LEU A 313 38.41 -13.13 -6.88
C LEU A 313 38.66 -14.00 -8.13
N PRO A 314 37.61 -14.22 -8.95
CA PRO A 314 37.76 -14.80 -10.29
C PRO A 314 38.76 -14.02 -11.16
N SER A 315 39.40 -14.71 -12.10
CA SER A 315 40.42 -14.13 -12.98
C SER A 315 39.93 -12.89 -13.77
N TYR A 316 38.64 -12.84 -14.13
CA TYR A 316 38.04 -11.68 -14.80
C TYR A 316 37.94 -10.44 -13.88
N ALA A 317 37.70 -10.66 -12.60
CA ALA A 317 37.46 -9.62 -11.60
C ALA A 317 38.76 -8.98 -11.04
N ARG A 318 39.93 -9.58 -11.26
CA ARG A 318 41.23 -9.00 -10.84
C ARG A 318 41.57 -7.67 -11.52
N ARG A 319 40.88 -7.29 -12.59
CA ARG A 319 41.01 -5.96 -13.20
C ARG A 319 40.46 -4.83 -12.32
N ILE A 320 39.64 -5.15 -11.32
CA ILE A 320 38.98 -4.21 -10.41
C ILE A 320 39.83 -3.94 -9.15
N THR A 321 40.73 -4.85 -8.78
CA THR A 321 41.63 -4.63 -7.63
C THR A 321 42.72 -3.61 -7.97
N LYS A 322 42.93 -2.65 -7.07
CA LYS A 322 44.07 -1.73 -7.13
C LYS A 322 45.04 -2.10 -6.02
N ASP A 323 46.31 -2.32 -6.38
CA ASP A 323 47.37 -2.75 -5.46
C ASP A 323 47.04 -4.08 -4.73
N GLY A 324 46.31 -4.98 -5.41
CA GLY A 324 45.81 -6.24 -4.83
C GLY A 324 44.63 -6.10 -3.87
N VAL A 325 44.24 -4.88 -3.50
CA VAL A 325 43.14 -4.61 -2.57
C VAL A 325 41.85 -4.32 -3.34
N LEU A 326 40.78 -5.03 -2.99
CA LEU A 326 39.44 -4.70 -3.44
C LEU A 326 38.84 -3.64 -2.53
N ARG A 327 38.32 -2.54 -3.08
CA ARG A 327 37.74 -1.44 -2.31
C ARG A 327 36.24 -1.34 -2.59
N GLY A 328 35.43 -1.81 -1.66
CA GLY A 328 33.99 -1.55 -1.63
C GLY A 328 33.66 -0.40 -0.68
N TYR A 329 32.39 0.01 -0.67
CA TYR A 329 31.89 1.01 0.27
C TYR A 329 30.65 0.45 0.95
N GLN A 330 30.64 0.45 2.28
CA GLN A 330 29.47 0.13 3.07
C GLN A 330 28.69 1.41 3.38
N ILE A 331 27.38 1.31 3.51
CA ILE A 331 26.51 2.45 3.75
C ILE A 331 25.76 2.21 5.06
N LEU A 332 25.70 3.24 5.91
CA LEU A 332 24.70 3.33 6.98
C LEU A 332 23.67 4.38 6.55
N GLN A 333 22.41 3.98 6.43
CA GLN A 333 21.33 4.87 5.99
C GLN A 333 20.44 5.28 7.17
N ASN A 334 19.97 6.52 7.15
CA ASN A 334 18.83 6.99 7.94
C ASN A 334 17.93 7.83 7.04
N SER A 335 16.62 7.66 7.16
CA SER A 335 15.63 8.32 6.29
C SER A 335 14.61 9.07 7.15
N GLN A 336 14.31 10.33 6.81
CA GLN A 336 13.35 11.17 7.53
C GLN A 336 12.35 11.83 6.57
N LEU A 337 11.09 11.93 6.98
CA LEU A 337 10.08 12.69 6.25
C LEU A 337 10.27 14.19 6.53
N SER A 338 10.27 15.01 5.47
CA SER A 338 10.41 16.47 5.54
C SER A 338 9.22 17.16 4.90
N LEU A 339 8.63 18.12 5.61
CA LEU A 339 7.56 18.97 5.11
C LEU A 339 8.12 20.21 4.39
N TYR A 340 7.57 20.51 3.22
CA TYR A 340 7.89 21.66 2.39
C TYR A 340 6.80 22.73 2.49
N ARG A 341 7.13 23.94 2.03
CA ARG A 341 6.14 25.01 1.84
C ARG A 341 5.43 24.89 0.50
N ASN A 342 4.27 25.51 0.39
CA ASN A 342 3.41 25.40 -0.79
C ASN A 342 4.04 25.95 -2.09
N ASP A 343 5.03 26.83 -1.97
CA ASP A 343 5.79 27.46 -3.06
C ASP A 343 7.05 26.69 -3.49
N ILE A 344 7.39 25.58 -2.82
CA ILE A 344 8.63 24.82 -3.06
C ILE A 344 8.30 23.42 -3.56
N VAL A 345 8.88 23.05 -4.71
CA VAL A 345 8.77 21.68 -5.25
C VAL A 345 9.51 20.71 -4.30
N PRO A 346 8.83 19.70 -3.71
CA PRO A 346 9.47 18.68 -2.89
C PRO A 346 10.59 17.96 -3.66
N GLU A 347 11.68 17.61 -2.98
CA GLU A 347 12.83 16.92 -3.57
C GLU A 347 13.17 15.65 -2.78
N ALA A 348 13.30 14.51 -3.46
CA ALA A 348 13.89 13.30 -2.89
C ALA A 348 15.40 13.54 -2.76
N LYS A 349 15.86 13.67 -1.51
CA LYS A 349 17.18 14.26 -1.21
C LYS A 349 18.10 13.25 -0.54
N PHE A 350 19.28 13.06 -1.11
CA PHE A 350 20.28 12.12 -0.64
C PHE A 350 21.54 12.87 -0.23
N THR A 351 21.75 13.00 1.08
CA THR A 351 22.95 13.62 1.65
C THR A 351 23.92 12.51 2.05
N TYR A 352 25.13 12.52 1.51
CA TYR A 352 26.15 11.52 1.79
C TYR A 352 27.39 12.14 2.43
N ASP A 353 27.94 11.43 3.41
CA ASP A 353 29.11 11.85 4.17
C ASP A 353 30.09 10.67 4.31
N LEU A 354 31.35 10.92 3.96
CA LEU A 354 32.39 9.89 3.98
C LEU A 354 32.93 9.73 5.41
N SER A 355 32.97 8.49 5.89
CA SER A 355 33.64 8.19 7.15
C SER A 355 35.15 8.36 7.00
N PRO A 356 35.83 9.05 7.95
CA PRO A 356 37.29 9.05 8.01
C PRO A 356 37.85 7.68 8.42
N ILE A 357 37.00 6.78 8.92
CA ILE A 357 37.36 5.42 9.32
C ILE A 357 37.13 4.46 8.14
N SER A 358 38.08 3.55 7.92
CA SER A 358 37.94 2.45 6.96
C SER A 358 37.98 1.09 7.66
N ILE A 359 37.15 0.17 7.20
CA ILE A 359 37.15 -1.23 7.65
C ILE A 359 38.06 -2.03 6.72
N SER A 360 38.74 -3.06 7.25
CA SER A 360 39.47 -4.02 6.39
C SER A 360 39.22 -5.46 6.81
N TYR A 361 38.66 -6.26 5.90
CA TYR A 361 38.51 -7.69 6.07
C TYR A 361 39.79 -8.41 5.64
N ARG A 362 40.19 -9.38 6.47
CA ARG A 362 41.37 -10.23 6.26
C ARG A 362 41.02 -11.65 6.69
N LYS A 363 41.33 -12.64 5.86
CA LYS A 363 41.11 -14.05 6.20
C LYS A 363 42.30 -14.56 7.01
N SER A 364 42.07 -14.95 8.27
CA SER A 364 43.06 -15.74 9.02
C SER A 364 42.60 -17.20 9.08
N ALA A 365 43.23 -18.07 8.30
CA ALA A 365 43.09 -19.50 8.52
C ALA A 365 43.75 -19.87 9.86
N ARG A 366 43.05 -20.61 10.71
CA ARG A 366 43.65 -21.31 11.85
C ARG A 366 43.91 -22.75 11.46
N HIS A 367 44.91 -23.38 12.07
CA HIS A 367 45.17 -24.79 11.82
C HIS A 367 44.17 -25.64 12.62
N TRP A 368 43.81 -26.81 12.09
CA TRP A 368 42.82 -27.69 12.72
C TRP A 368 43.24 -28.14 14.13
N TYR A 369 44.55 -28.21 14.40
CA TYR A 369 45.08 -28.55 15.72
C TYR A 369 44.87 -27.42 16.76
N ASP A 370 44.70 -26.17 16.34
CA ASP A 370 44.36 -25.05 17.26
C ASP A 370 42.96 -25.26 17.85
N TYR A 371 42.04 -25.82 17.05
CA TYR A 371 40.71 -26.22 17.51
C TYR A 371 40.79 -27.43 18.45
N MET A 372 41.53 -28.47 18.05
CA MET A 372 41.68 -29.68 18.87
C MET A 372 42.30 -29.39 20.24
N THR A 373 43.35 -28.58 20.29
CA THR A 373 43.99 -28.15 21.55
C THR A 373 43.06 -27.29 22.40
N SER A 374 42.25 -26.42 21.79
CA SER A 374 41.22 -25.64 22.50
C SER A 374 40.15 -26.54 23.13
N VAL A 375 39.67 -27.57 22.41
CA VAL A 375 38.68 -28.54 22.94
C VAL A 375 39.28 -29.34 24.09
N LEU A 376 40.51 -29.85 23.94
CA LEU A 376 41.20 -30.57 25.01
C LEU A 376 41.47 -29.70 26.24
N ALA A 377 41.78 -28.41 26.06
CA ALA A 377 41.92 -27.46 27.16
C ALA A 377 40.59 -27.23 27.91
N ILE A 378 39.47 -27.15 27.19
CA ILE A 378 38.14 -27.03 27.82
C ILE A 378 37.79 -28.31 28.60
N VAL A 379 37.98 -29.49 28.02
CA VAL A 379 37.71 -30.79 28.69
C VAL A 379 38.62 -31.01 29.90
N GLY A 380 39.91 -30.67 29.79
CA GLY A 380 40.84 -30.70 30.92
C GLY A 380 40.44 -29.71 32.03
N GLY A 381 40.02 -28.51 31.64
CA GLY A 381 39.51 -27.48 32.56
C GLY A 381 38.25 -27.92 33.31
N THR A 382 37.24 -28.45 32.62
CA THR A 382 36.01 -28.93 33.26
C THR A 382 36.30 -30.12 34.18
N PHE A 383 37.14 -31.07 33.77
CA PHE A 383 37.53 -32.20 34.61
C PHE A 383 38.28 -31.75 35.88
N THR A 384 39.16 -30.75 35.77
CA THR A 384 39.88 -30.15 36.92
C THR A 384 38.90 -29.48 37.88
N ILE A 385 37.92 -28.72 37.37
CA ILE A 385 36.89 -28.06 38.19
C ILE A 385 36.01 -29.09 38.90
N VAL A 386 35.55 -30.14 38.18
CA VAL A 386 34.74 -31.22 38.77
C VAL A 386 35.53 -31.95 39.86
N GLY A 387 36.80 -32.28 39.63
CA GLY A 387 37.65 -32.90 40.64
C GLY A 387 37.89 -32.02 41.88
N MET A 388 38.02 -30.70 41.71
CA MET A 388 38.08 -29.75 42.84
C MET A 388 36.76 -29.70 43.62
N PHE A 389 35.62 -29.74 42.94
CA PHE A 389 34.29 -29.81 43.57
C PHE A 389 34.11 -31.12 44.35
N GLU A 390 34.43 -32.27 43.76
CA GLU A 390 34.32 -33.58 44.40
C GLU A 390 35.25 -33.68 45.63
N SER A 391 36.49 -33.21 45.51
CA SER A 391 37.44 -33.16 46.64
C SER A 391 36.94 -32.25 47.78
N SER A 392 36.34 -31.10 47.44
CA SER A 392 35.73 -30.18 48.40
C SER A 392 34.54 -30.82 49.12
N ILE A 393 33.65 -31.49 48.38
CA ILE A 393 32.51 -32.25 48.94
C ILE A 393 33.01 -33.38 49.85
N HIS A 394 34.03 -34.13 49.42
CA HIS A 394 34.58 -35.24 50.20
C HIS A 394 35.26 -34.76 51.50
N THR A 395 35.87 -33.57 51.49
CA THR A 395 36.48 -32.95 52.69
C THR A 395 35.43 -32.39 53.65
N LEU A 396 34.29 -31.89 53.13
CA LEU A 396 33.14 -31.51 53.95
C LEU A 396 32.42 -32.74 54.54
N GLY A 397 32.33 -33.84 53.78
CA GLY A 397 31.71 -35.10 54.21
C GLY A 397 32.55 -35.88 55.23
N SER A 398 33.87 -35.96 55.04
CA SER A 398 34.76 -36.70 55.94
C SER A 398 34.84 -36.07 57.34
N LYS A 399 34.69 -34.74 57.45
CA LYS A 399 34.62 -34.01 58.73
C LYS A 399 33.41 -34.36 59.61
N LYS A 400 32.46 -35.18 59.14
CA LYS A 400 31.25 -35.59 59.87
C LYS A 400 31.30 -37.02 60.44
N ARG A 401 32.48 -37.66 60.45
CA ARG A 401 32.75 -38.92 61.17
C ARG A 401 33.86 -38.72 62.21
N TYR A 402 33.51 -38.15 63.35
CA TYR A 402 34.17 -38.29 64.65
C TYR A 402 33.11 -38.23 65.74
#